data_AF-A0A3N7D5W5-F1
#
_entry.id   AF-A0A3N7D5W5-F1
#
_cell.length_a   1.000
_cell.length_b   1.000
_cell.length_c   1.000
_cell.angle_alpha   90.00
_cell.angle_beta   90.00
_cell.angle_gamma   90.00
#
_symmetry.space_group_name_H-M   'P 1'
#
loop_
_entity.id
_entity.type
_entity.pdbx_description
1 polymer ?
#
loop_
_entity_poly.entity_id
_entity_poly.type
_entity_poly.pdbx_seq_one_letter_code
_entity_poly.pdbx_strand_id
1 'polypeptide(L)' 'MILRRARETDFGAMLPIFQKVLAPGVSDVFAADIRYDDACTYWFASGVRSYVAENDGHIIGMYKLIANQRDLGSHFV' A
#
# COMPACT_ATOMS: atom_id res chain seq x y z
N MET A 1 -11.07 15.38 4.52
CA MET A 1 -9.95 14.46 4.22
C MET A 1 -9.00 14.35 5.42
N ILE A 2 -8.77 13.12 5.91
CA ILE A 2 -7.83 12.80 6.99
C ILE A 2 -6.79 11.79 6.50
N LEU A 3 -5.57 11.88 7.03
CA LEU A 3 -4.53 10.90 6.80
C LEU A 3 -4.28 10.12 8.09
N ARG A 4 -4.41 8.80 8.02
CA ARG A 4 -4.27 7.94 9.20
C ARG A 4 -3.55 6.64 8.87
N ARG A 5 -3.07 5.95 9.91
CA ARG A 5 -2.52 4.61 9.79
C ARG A 5 -3.59 3.66 9.24
N ALA A 6 -3.21 2.90 8.22
CA ALA A 6 -4.05 1.85 7.67
C ALA A 6 -4.13 0.69 8.67
N ARG A 7 -5.28 0.03 8.70
CA ARG A 7 -5.53 -1.23 9.41
C ARG A 7 -5.81 -2.31 8.39
N GLU A 8 -5.57 -3.57 8.72
CA GLU A 8 -5.88 -4.69 7.82
C GLU A 8 -7.35 -4.71 7.38
N THR A 9 -8.27 -4.25 8.25
CA THR A 9 -9.69 -4.10 7.93
C THR A 9 -9.97 -3.08 6.82
N ASP A 10 -9.05 -2.14 6.57
CA ASP A 10 -9.16 -1.18 5.47
C ASP A 10 -8.82 -1.82 4.11
N PHE A 11 -8.16 -2.99 4.10
CA PHE A 11 -7.56 -3.55 2.90
C PHE A 11 -8.58 -3.84 1.78
N GLY A 12 -9.82 -4.22 2.15
CA GLY A 12 -10.89 -4.41 1.18
C GLY A 12 -11.21 -3.15 0.37
N ALA A 13 -11.16 -1.96 0.99
CA ALA A 13 -11.32 -0.68 0.30
C ALA A 13 -10.03 -0.21 -0.39
N MET A 14 -8.87 -0.69 0.08
CA MET A 14 -7.58 -0.38 -0.54
C MET A 14 -7.37 -1.14 -1.86
N LEU A 15 -7.76 -2.41 -1.91
CA LEU A 15 -7.46 -3.30 -3.02
C LEU A 15 -7.89 -2.76 -4.41
N PRO A 16 -9.09 -2.20 -4.61
CA PRO A 16 -9.49 -1.65 -5.91
C PRO A 16 -8.65 -0.46 -6.37
N ILE A 17 -8.14 0.36 -5.45
CA ILE A 17 -7.23 1.47 -5.77
C ILE A 17 -5.86 0.91 -6.13
N PHE A 18 -5.37 -0.08 -5.38
CA PHE A 18 -4.10 -0.72 -5.64
C PHE A 18 -4.09 -1.42 -7.01
N GLN A 19 -5.16 -2.16 -7.36
CA GLN A 19 -5.31 -2.81 -8.66
C GLN A 19 -5.22 -1.82 -9.85
N LYS A 20 -5.73 -0.59 -9.70
CA LYS A 20 -5.58 0.45 -10.73
C LYS A 20 -4.13 0.89 -10.95
N VAL A 21 -3.29 0.83 -9.91
CA VAL A 21 -1.85 1.14 -9.99
C VAL A 21 -1.05 -0.01 -10.59
N LEU A 22 -1.54 -1.25 -10.49
CA LEU A 22 -0.93 -2.42 -11.12
C LEU A 22 -1.27 -2.56 -12.62
N ALA A 23 -2.11 -1.68 -13.15
CA ALA A 23 -2.41 -1.70 -14.58
C ALA A 23 -1.11 -1.51 -15.39
N PRO A 24 -0.93 -2.27 -16.49
CA PRO A 24 0.26 -2.17 -17.33
C PRO A 24 0.54 -0.71 -17.73
N GLY A 25 1.77 -0.25 -17.53
CA GLY A 25 2.20 1.12 -17.85
C GLY A 25 2.19 2.12 -16.68
N VAL A 26 1.82 1.71 -15.45
CA VAL A 26 1.87 2.58 -14.25
C VAL A 26 2.94 2.13 -13.25
N SER A 27 3.15 0.82 -13.06
CA SER A 27 4.22 0.27 -12.22
C SER A 27 4.58 -1.15 -12.66
N ASP A 28 5.78 -1.35 -13.22
CA ASP A 28 6.25 -2.64 -13.80
C ASP A 28 6.61 -3.72 -12.76
N VAL A 29 6.15 -3.60 -11.51
CA VAL A 29 6.67 -4.41 -10.39
C VAL A 29 5.75 -5.59 -10.02
N PHE A 30 4.50 -5.64 -10.50
CA PHE A 30 3.55 -6.70 -10.11
C PHE A 30 2.87 -7.37 -11.30
N ALA A 31 2.64 -8.67 -11.16
CA ALA A 31 1.73 -9.40 -12.03
C ALA A 31 0.28 -8.94 -11.77
N ALA A 32 -0.51 -8.80 -12.84
CA ALA A 32 -1.88 -8.30 -12.80
C ALA A 32 -2.84 -9.19 -11.98
N ASP A 33 -2.41 -10.39 -11.59
CA ASP A 33 -3.17 -11.44 -10.91
C ASP A 33 -2.75 -11.68 -9.46
N ILE A 34 -2.07 -10.71 -8.81
CA ILE A 34 -1.67 -10.83 -7.40
C ILE A 34 -2.85 -11.29 -6.53
N ARG A 35 -2.62 -12.35 -5.74
CA ARG A 35 -3.64 -12.90 -4.84
C ARG A 35 -3.94 -11.90 -3.72
N TYR A 36 -5.18 -11.92 -3.22
CA TYR A 36 -5.62 -11.07 -2.12
C TYR A 36 -4.68 -11.13 -0.91
N ASP A 37 -4.32 -12.34 -0.46
CA ASP A 37 -3.47 -12.56 0.71
C ASP A 37 -2.04 -12.04 0.50
N ASP A 38 -1.50 -12.21 -0.71
CA ASP A 38 -0.16 -11.73 -1.06
C ASP A 38 -0.13 -10.21 -1.11
N ALA A 39 -1.16 -9.60 -1.69
CA ALA A 39 -1.31 -8.14 -1.70
C ALA A 39 -1.52 -7.60 -0.28
N CYS A 40 -2.32 -8.26 0.56
CA CYS A 40 -2.49 -7.87 1.96
C CYS A 40 -1.16 -7.93 2.72
N THR A 41 -0.42 -9.03 2.57
CA THR A 41 0.92 -9.19 3.15
C THR A 41 1.88 -8.10 2.66
N TYR A 42 1.85 -7.76 1.38
CA TYR A 42 2.68 -6.68 0.83
C TYR A 42 2.43 -5.30 1.49
N TRP A 43 1.21 -5.03 1.93
CA TRP A 43 0.81 -3.79 2.59
C TRP A 43 0.93 -3.84 4.12
N PHE A 44 0.90 -5.02 4.75
CA PHE A 44 0.84 -5.15 6.22
C PHE A 44 1.94 -6.02 6.83
N ALA A 45 2.90 -6.51 6.04
CA ALA A 45 4.06 -7.24 6.55
C ALA A 45 4.87 -6.43 7.57
N SER A 46 5.62 -7.16 8.40
CA SER A 46 6.52 -6.57 9.37
C SER A 46 7.50 -5.59 8.72
N GLY A 47 7.64 -4.40 9.31
CA GLY A 47 8.49 -3.31 8.80
C GLY A 47 7.81 -2.39 7.78
N VAL A 48 6.59 -2.71 7.32
CA VAL A 48 5.79 -1.84 6.46
C VAL A 48 4.89 -0.95 7.31
N ARG A 49 4.92 0.37 7.07
CA ARG A 49 3.97 1.32 7.65
C ARG A 49 3.05 1.84 6.57
N SER A 50 1.81 1.39 6.59
CA SER A 50 0.79 1.77 5.61
C SER A 50 -0.15 2.84 6.14
N TYR A 51 -0.55 3.74 5.26
CA TYR A 51 -1.41 4.87 5.54
C TYR A 51 -2.49 4.99 4.47
N VAL A 52 -3.64 5.51 4.88
CA VAL A 52 -4.78 5.79 3.99
C VAL A 52 -5.17 7.25 4.10
N ALA A 53 -5.51 7.84 2.95
CA ALA A 53 -6.24 9.09 2.87
C ALA A 53 -7.73 8.76 2.85
N GLU A 54 -8.46 9.22 3.86
CA GLU A 54 -9.89 8.99 4.01
C GLU A 54 -10.64 10.32 3.83
N ASN A 55 -11.71 10.31 3.02
CA ASN A 55 -12.63 11.43 2.89
C ASN A 55 -14.06 10.92 3.02
N ASP A 56 -14.81 11.46 3.98
CA ASP A 56 -16.20 11.09 4.26
C ASP A 56 -16.42 9.58 4.40
N GLY A 57 -15.54 8.91 5.16
CA GLY A 57 -15.59 7.46 5.39
C GLY A 57 -15.06 6.61 4.23
N HIS A 58 -14.68 7.21 3.10
CA HIS A 58 -14.14 6.51 1.94
C HIS A 58 -12.62 6.65 1.86
N ILE A 59 -11.94 5.53 1.67
CA ILE A 59 -10.52 5.52 1.34
C ILE A 59 -10.38 5.95 -0.12
N ILE A 60 -9.67 7.06 -0.34
CA ILE A 60 -9.45 7.65 -1.67
C ILE A 60 -7.99 7.54 -2.12
N GLY A 61 -7.10 7.11 -1.24
CA GLY A 61 -5.69 6.92 -1.54
C GLY A 61 -4.98 6.14 -0.45
N MET A 62 -3.80 5.64 -0.80
CA MET A 62 -2.92 4.93 0.13
C MET A 62 -1.48 5.14 -0.23
N TYR A 63 -0.61 5.07 0.77
CA TYR A 63 0.81 4.99 0.57
C TYR A 63 1.42 4.17 1.71
N LYS A 64 2.61 3.62 1.46
CA LYS A 64 3.35 2.89 2.48
C LYS A 64 4.76 3.44 2.59
N LEU A 65 5.29 3.35 3.80
CA LEU A 65 6.68 3.62 4.10
C LEU A 65 7.33 2.28 4.42
N ILE A 66 8.38 1.97 3.66
CA ILE A 66 9.25 0.82 3.87
C ILE A 66 10.67 1.35 4.07
N ALA A 67 11.51 0.61 4.80
CA ALA A 67 12.94 0.92 4.79
C ALA A 67 13.44 0.76 3.36
N ASN A 68 14.03 1.82 2.81
CA ASN A 68 14.52 1.84 1.42
C ASN A 68 15.69 0.85 1.20
N GLN A 69 16.40 0.48 2.26
CA GLN A 69 17.45 -0.55 2.26
C GLN A 69 17.42 -1.35 3.58
N ARG A 70 17.75 -2.64 3.51
CA ARG A 70 18.02 -3.47 4.69
C ARG A 70 19.48 -3.20 5.09
N ASP A 71 19.67 -2.54 6.24
CA ASP A 71 20.98 -2.10 6.81
C ASP A 71 21.60 -0.81 6.17
N LEU A 72 22.68 -0.28 6.79
CA LEU A 72 23.60 0.89 6.55
C LEU A 72 23.26 2.09 5.62
N GLY A 73 22.19 2.07 4.84
CA GLY A 73 21.72 3.17 4.00
C GLY A 73 20.54 3.91 4.65
N SER A 74 20.77 4.56 5.80
CA SER A 74 19.79 5.43 6.46
C SER A 74 19.65 6.76 5.73
N HIS A 75 19.11 6.73 4.52
CA HIS A 75 18.54 7.92 3.89
C HIS A 75 17.10 7.62 3.53
N PHE A 76 16.18 8.23 4.29
CA PHE A 76 14.78 8.33 3.88
C PHE A 76 14.76 9.09 2.56
N VAL A 77 14.33 8.43 1.49
CA VAL A 77 13.94 9.07 0.23
C VAL A 77 12.42 9.03 0.17
#